data_AF-A0A9X8ZDX7-F1
#
_entry.id   AF-A0A9X8ZDX7-F1
#
_cell.length_a   1.000
_cell.length_b   1.000
_cell.length_c   1.000
_cell.angle_alpha   90.00
_cell.angle_beta   90.00
_cell.angle_gamma   90.00
#
_symmetry.space_group_name_H-M   'P 1'
#
loop_
_entity.id
_entity.type
_entity.pdbx_description
1 polymer ?
#
loop_
_entity_poly.entity_id
_entity_poly.type
_entity_poly.pdbx_seq_one_letter_code
_entity_poly.pdbx_strand_id
1 'polypeptide(L)'
;MNNQFEKAINLLKNKDNETYPTFAYSVLNNYIPGQVYMDELKKSVLIGTDSGIFIVGGDEMNNALDSILLEIFRSRKNEKKRFTLFSPSKEWDQVINKLFENELRQMHRYSFHFNKDTYSTIKKGKLPNDFIVKRIDEKIITESLEFNESY
;
A
#
# COMPACT_ATOMS: atom_id res chain seq x y z
N MET A 1 -22.38 0.27 -1.07
CA MET A 1 -20.99 -0.19 -0.87
C MET A 1 -21.06 -1.43 0.03
N ASN A 2 -20.17 -2.42 -0.12
CA ASN A 2 -20.21 -3.62 0.71
C ASN A 2 -19.97 -3.22 2.19
N ASN A 3 -20.83 -3.64 3.13
CA ASN A 3 -20.80 -3.21 4.55
C ASN A 3 -19.43 -3.43 5.22
N GLN A 4 -18.66 -4.41 4.74
CA GLN A 4 -17.29 -4.65 5.22
C GLN A 4 -16.30 -3.54 4.81
N PHE A 5 -16.41 -2.96 3.62
CA PHE A 5 -15.46 -1.95 3.15
C PHE A 5 -15.65 -0.62 3.87
N GLU A 6 -16.89 -0.22 4.13
CA GLU A 6 -17.18 0.96 4.95
C GLU A 6 -16.63 0.80 6.37
N LYS A 7 -16.74 -0.41 6.96
CA LYS A 7 -16.17 -0.70 8.27
C LYS A 7 -14.65 -0.65 8.28
N ALA A 8 -13.99 -1.20 7.25
CA ALA A 8 -12.55 -1.07 7.10
C ALA A 8 -12.13 0.39 6.96
N ILE A 9 -12.82 1.20 6.14
CA ILE A 9 -12.53 2.64 6.02
C ILE A 9 -12.64 3.35 7.38
N ASN A 10 -13.70 3.06 8.15
CA ASN A 10 -13.87 3.66 9.47
C ASN A 10 -12.78 3.21 10.45
N LEU A 11 -12.40 1.94 10.42
CA LEU A 11 -11.30 1.41 11.23
C LEU A 11 -9.99 2.16 10.96
N LEU A 12 -9.63 2.37 9.68
CA LEU A 12 -8.41 3.09 9.31
C LEU A 12 -8.47 4.58 9.69
N LYS A 13 -9.66 5.20 9.64
CA LYS A 13 -9.85 6.62 9.98
C LYS A 13 -9.81 6.90 11.49
N ASN A 14 -10.13 5.92 12.33
CA ASN A 14 -10.23 6.12 13.78
C ASN A 14 -8.87 6.11 14.50
N LYS A 15 -7.76 5.84 13.81
CA LYS A 15 -6.40 5.85 14.34
C LYS A 15 -5.67 7.10 13.82
N ASP A 16 -5.89 8.24 14.48
CA ASP A 16 -5.36 9.56 14.05
C ASP A 16 -3.84 9.63 13.89
N ASN A 17 -3.09 8.73 14.53
CA ASN A 17 -1.62 8.70 14.51
C ASN A 17 -1.04 7.77 13.43
N GLU A 18 -1.89 7.07 12.68
CA GLU A 18 -1.48 6.10 11.67
C GLU A 18 -1.66 6.67 10.26
N THR A 19 -0.69 6.41 9.38
CA THR A 19 -0.76 6.82 7.97
C THR A 19 -0.86 5.60 7.09
N TYR A 20 -1.93 5.52 6.31
CA TYR A 20 -2.19 4.43 5.38
C TYR A 20 -1.85 4.85 3.94
N PRO A 21 -1.16 4.00 3.15
CA PRO A 21 -0.90 4.28 1.75
C PRO A 21 -2.18 4.43 0.94
N THR A 22 -2.16 5.31 -0.06
CA THR A 22 -3.33 5.63 -0.89
C THR A 22 -3.96 4.39 -1.53
N PHE A 23 -3.18 3.37 -1.90
CA PHE A 23 -3.71 2.15 -2.51
C PHE A 23 -4.74 1.46 -1.61
N ALA A 24 -4.60 1.54 -0.28
CA ALA A 24 -5.52 0.92 0.65
C ALA A 24 -6.92 1.52 0.48
N TYR A 25 -7.02 2.85 0.44
CA TYR A 25 -8.28 3.54 0.16
C TYR A 25 -8.74 3.32 -1.28
N SER A 26 -7.85 3.18 -2.26
CA SER A 26 -8.23 2.87 -3.63
C SER A 26 -8.90 1.50 -3.75
N VAL A 27 -8.39 0.48 -3.04
CA VAL A 27 -9.03 -0.84 -2.95
C VAL A 27 -10.38 -0.73 -2.24
N LEU A 28 -10.43 -0.10 -1.06
CA LEU A 28 -11.66 0.00 -0.27
C LEU A 28 -12.79 0.77 -0.98
N ASN A 29 -12.44 1.74 -1.83
CA ASN A 29 -13.39 2.51 -2.64
C ASN A 29 -13.66 1.87 -4.02
N ASN A 30 -13.13 0.69 -4.32
CA ASN A 30 -13.23 0.00 -5.62
C ASN A 30 -12.67 0.79 -6.82
N TYR A 31 -11.70 1.68 -6.61
CA TYR A 31 -10.99 2.34 -7.71
C TYR A 31 -9.98 1.42 -8.38
N ILE A 32 -9.43 0.46 -7.63
CA ILE A 32 -8.54 -0.58 -8.14
C ILE A 32 -8.97 -1.95 -7.58
N PRO A 33 -8.75 -3.05 -8.31
CA PRO A 33 -8.96 -4.38 -7.78
C PRO A 33 -8.02 -4.67 -6.61
N GLY A 34 -8.50 -5.49 -5.68
CA GLY A 34 -7.76 -5.88 -4.50
C GLY A 34 -8.56 -6.80 -3.59
N GLN A 35 -7.93 -7.15 -2.47
CA GLN A 35 -8.44 -8.10 -1.51
C GLN A 35 -8.51 -7.42 -0.14
N VAL A 36 -9.57 -7.73 0.61
CA VAL A 36 -9.78 -7.18 1.95
C VAL A 36 -10.16 -8.34 2.86
N TYR A 37 -9.39 -8.51 3.92
CA TYR A 37 -9.65 -9.50 4.97
C TYR A 37 -9.88 -8.77 6.28
N MET A 38 -10.98 -9.11 6.96
CA MET A 38 -11.29 -8.60 8.28
C MET A 38 -11.55 -9.78 9.19
N ASP A 39 -11.18 -9.63 10.46
CA ASP A 39 -11.59 -10.57 11.48
C ASP A 39 -13.10 -10.45 11.77
N GLU A 40 -13.66 -11.45 12.45
CA GLU A 40 -15.09 -11.49 12.78
C GLU A 40 -15.54 -10.28 13.62
N LEU A 41 -14.68 -9.82 14.54
CA LEU A 41 -14.94 -8.67 15.41
C LEU A 41 -14.65 -7.35 14.71
N LYS A 42 -14.06 -7.37 13.51
CA LYS A 42 -13.76 -6.22 12.66
C LYS A 42 -12.86 -5.20 13.36
N LYS A 43 -11.94 -5.71 14.18
CA LYS A 43 -10.94 -4.92 14.91
C LYS A 43 -9.66 -4.74 14.12
N SER A 44 -9.39 -5.61 13.14
CA SER A 44 -8.18 -5.57 12.31
C SER A 44 -8.53 -5.83 10.86
N VAL A 45 -7.70 -5.31 9.97
CA VAL A 45 -7.88 -5.46 8.53
C VAL A 45 -6.55 -5.70 7.84
N LEU A 46 -6.56 -6.57 6.83
CA LEU A 46 -5.49 -6.75 5.86
C LEU A 46 -6.02 -6.36 4.48
N ILE A 47 -5.36 -5.43 3.82
CA ILE A 47 -5.73 -4.93 2.49
C ILE A 47 -4.59 -5.21 1.53
N GLY A 48 -4.89 -5.85 0.41
CA GLY A 48 -3.91 -6.27 -0.59
C GLY A 48 -4.28 -5.88 -2.01
N THR A 49 -3.27 -5.72 -2.84
CA THR A 49 -3.40 -5.65 -4.30
C THR A 49 -2.86 -6.92 -4.94
N ASP A 50 -3.32 -7.26 -6.14
CA ASP A 50 -2.84 -8.47 -6.85
C ASP A 50 -1.33 -8.40 -7.15
N SER A 51 -0.80 -7.19 -7.30
CA SER A 51 0.64 -6.90 -7.46
C SER A 51 1.50 -7.31 -6.26
N GLY A 52 0.90 -7.67 -5.13
CA GLY A 52 1.60 -8.12 -3.94
C GLY A 52 1.99 -7.02 -2.97
N ILE A 53 1.27 -5.90 -3.02
CA ILE A 53 1.40 -4.81 -2.05
C ILE A 53 0.26 -4.93 -1.04
N PHE A 54 0.60 -4.98 0.24
CA PHE A 54 -0.31 -5.22 1.35
C PHE A 54 -0.13 -4.19 2.46
N ILE A 55 -1.17 -3.98 3.27
CA ILE A 55 -1.10 -3.24 4.52
C ILE A 55 -2.00 -3.89 5.57
N VAL A 56 -1.53 -3.90 6.82
CA VAL A 56 -2.33 -4.20 8.01
C VAL A 56 -2.80 -2.92 8.69
N GLY A 57 -3.93 -2.97 9.40
CA GLY A 57 -4.44 -1.86 10.18
C GLY A 57 -5.41 -2.31 11.26
N GLY A 58 -5.75 -1.38 12.16
CA GLY A 58 -6.60 -1.64 13.32
C GLY A 58 -5.82 -2.06 14.56
N ASP A 59 -6.39 -2.99 15.32
CA ASP A 59 -5.88 -3.48 16.60
C ASP A 59 -4.71 -4.46 16.39
N GLU A 60 -3.51 -4.02 16.75
CA GLU A 60 -2.27 -4.79 16.71
C GLU A 60 -2.26 -5.99 17.67
N MET A 61 -3.10 -5.99 18.71
CA MET A 61 -3.19 -7.09 19.68
C MET A 61 -4.11 -8.21 19.20
N ASN A 62 -4.85 -7.97 18.11
CA ASN A 62 -5.75 -8.95 17.52
C ASN A 62 -5.04 -9.78 16.44
N ASN A 63 -4.71 -11.00 16.80
CA ASN A 63 -3.98 -11.96 15.97
C ASN A 63 -4.87 -12.79 15.01
N ALA A 64 -6.16 -12.45 14.89
CA ALA A 64 -7.10 -13.22 14.07
C ALA A 64 -6.72 -13.27 12.57
N LEU A 65 -5.90 -12.32 12.10
CA LEU A 65 -5.43 -12.26 10.71
C LEU A 65 -4.02 -12.86 10.51
N ASP A 66 -3.37 -13.39 11.55
CA ASP A 66 -2.00 -13.89 11.45
C ASP A 66 -1.89 -15.09 10.49
N SER A 67 -2.83 -16.02 10.58
CA SER A 67 -2.84 -17.24 9.75
C SER A 67 -2.98 -16.91 8.26
N ILE A 68 -3.91 -16.01 7.92
CA ILE A 68 -4.15 -15.61 6.53
C ILE A 68 -2.98 -14.80 5.98
N LEU A 69 -2.37 -13.94 6.81
CA LEU A 69 -1.20 -13.16 6.43
C LEU A 69 0.02 -14.07 6.14
N LEU A 70 0.24 -15.10 6.97
CA LEU A 70 1.27 -16.12 6.74
C LEU A 70 0.99 -16.98 5.50
N GLU A 71 -0.26 -17.35 5.26
CA GLU A 71 -0.67 -18.13 4.08
C GLU A 71 -0.39 -17.35 2.78
N ILE A 72 -0.81 -16.08 2.73
CA ILE A 72 -0.55 -15.19 1.59
C ILE A 72 0.96 -15.06 1.36
N PHE A 73 1.74 -14.82 2.42
CA PHE A 73 3.19 -14.74 2.32
C PHE A 73 3.80 -16.02 1.74
N ARG A 74 3.46 -17.19 2.29
CA ARG A 74 3.98 -18.49 1.84
C ARG A 74 3.61 -18.78 0.39
N SER A 75 2.36 -18.57 0.02
CA SER A 75 1.88 -18.73 -1.35
C SER A 75 2.71 -17.88 -2.31
N ARG A 76 2.86 -16.58 -2.03
CA ARG A 76 3.61 -15.67 -2.90
C ARG A 76 5.11 -15.98 -2.93
N LYS A 77 5.71 -16.36 -1.79
CA LYS A 77 7.11 -16.81 -1.73
C LYS A 77 7.33 -18.05 -2.60
N ASN A 78 6.45 -19.05 -2.51
CA ASN A 78 6.53 -20.28 -3.32
C ASN A 78 6.41 -20.00 -4.82
N GLU A 79 5.54 -19.05 -5.19
CA GLU A 79 5.36 -18.61 -6.57
C GLU A 79 6.42 -17.60 -7.04
N LYS A 80 7.41 -17.26 -6.18
CA LYS A 80 8.43 -16.22 -6.43
C LYS A 80 7.82 -14.86 -6.81
N LYS A 81 6.64 -14.56 -6.29
CA LYS A 81 5.93 -13.30 -6.51
C LYS A 81 6.32 -12.28 -5.45
N ARG A 82 6.23 -11.00 -5.81
CA ARG A 82 6.45 -9.87 -4.91
C ARG A 82 5.58 -9.98 -3.66
N PHE A 83 6.15 -9.76 -2.48
CA PHE A 83 5.40 -9.52 -1.24
C PHE A 83 5.97 -8.28 -0.56
N THR A 84 5.16 -7.23 -0.44
CA THR A 84 5.52 -5.99 0.25
C THR A 84 4.41 -5.68 1.24
N LEU A 85 4.73 -5.72 2.53
CA LEU A 85 3.80 -5.41 3.61
C LEU A 85 4.15 -4.06 4.22
N PHE A 86 3.18 -3.15 4.24
CA PHE A 86 3.27 -1.88 4.95
C PHE A 86 2.75 -2.04 6.38
N SER A 87 3.46 -1.39 7.29
CA SER A 87 3.11 -1.28 8.70
C SER A 87 2.76 0.17 9.00
N PRO A 88 1.63 0.46 9.65
CA PRO A 88 1.22 1.83 9.94
C PRO A 88 1.85 2.40 11.23
N SER A 89 2.45 1.56 12.08
CA SER A 89 2.97 1.96 13.39
C SER A 89 4.14 1.09 13.87
N LYS A 90 4.80 1.51 14.96
CA LYS A 90 5.88 0.72 15.58
C LYS A 90 5.36 -0.55 16.23
N GLU A 91 4.13 -0.52 16.73
CA GLU A 91 3.46 -1.67 17.34
C GLU A 91 3.21 -2.73 16.27
N TRP A 92 2.71 -2.34 15.10
CA TRP A 92 2.59 -3.24 13.95
C TRP A 92 3.93 -3.75 13.45
N ASP A 93 5.00 -2.95 13.49
CA ASP A 93 6.35 -3.44 13.18
C ASP A 93 6.75 -4.60 14.10
N GLN A 94 6.44 -4.51 15.41
CA GLN A 94 6.73 -5.58 16.37
C GLN A 94 5.92 -6.84 16.08
N VAL A 95 4.63 -6.70 15.79
CA VAL A 95 3.76 -7.83 15.42
C VAL A 95 4.29 -8.52 14.17
N ILE A 96 4.61 -7.76 13.12
CA ILE A 96 5.13 -8.29 11.85
C ILE A 96 6.48 -8.98 12.06
N ASN A 97 7.41 -8.33 12.76
CA ASN A 97 8.74 -8.91 13.00
C ASN A 97 8.66 -10.19 13.84
N LYS A 98 7.71 -10.29 14.78
CA LYS A 98 7.46 -11.53 15.53
C LYS A 98 6.83 -12.61 14.66
N LEU A 99 5.87 -12.25 13.81
CA LEU A 99 5.13 -13.19 12.97
C LEU A 99 6.01 -13.81 11.87
N PHE A 100 6.93 -13.02 11.31
CA PHE A 100 7.77 -13.41 10.18
C PHE A 100 9.23 -13.68 10.55
N GLU A 101 9.66 -13.39 11.77
CA GLU A 101 11.05 -13.54 12.22
C GLU A 101 12.03 -12.88 11.23
N ASN A 102 12.91 -13.67 10.60
CA ASN A 102 13.93 -13.20 9.67
C ASN A 102 13.55 -13.37 8.19
N GLU A 103 12.30 -13.72 7.90
CA GLU A 103 11.83 -14.00 6.54
C GLU A 103 11.58 -12.73 5.71
N LEU A 104 11.41 -11.58 6.38
CA LEU A 104 11.18 -10.28 5.74
C LEU A 104 12.39 -9.37 5.92
N ARG A 105 12.67 -8.57 4.89
CA ARG A 105 13.63 -7.47 4.96
C ARG A 105 12.89 -6.17 5.28
N GLN A 106 13.07 -5.63 6.48
CA GLN A 106 12.49 -4.34 6.85
C GLN A 106 13.13 -3.20 6.03
N MET A 107 12.30 -2.27 5.57
CA MET A 107 12.70 -1.09 4.81
C MET A 107 11.96 0.14 5.32
N HIS A 108 12.64 1.29 5.36
CA HIS A 108 12.00 2.56 5.71
C HIS A 108 11.54 3.30 4.45
N ARG A 109 10.38 3.96 4.55
CA ARG A 109 9.84 4.82 3.50
C ARG A 109 9.51 6.18 4.10
N TYR A 110 9.72 7.22 3.29
CA TYR A 110 9.33 8.57 3.65
C TYR A 110 7.89 8.84 3.19
N SER A 111 7.13 9.52 4.04
CA SER A 111 5.91 10.21 3.65
C SER A 111 6.22 11.70 3.47
N PHE A 112 5.56 12.32 2.51
CA PHE A 112 5.74 13.73 2.21
C PHE A 112 4.40 14.45 2.30
N HIS A 113 4.42 15.66 2.84
CA HIS A 113 3.28 16.56 2.82
C HIS A 113 3.53 17.63 1.77
N PHE A 114 2.57 17.81 0.87
CA PHE A 114 2.68 18.83 -0.16
C PHE A 114 2.53 20.22 0.48
N ASN A 115 3.60 21.01 0.45
CA ASN A 115 3.55 22.41 0.86
C ASN A 115 3.26 23.29 -0.36
N LYS A 116 2.00 23.75 -0.47
CA LYS A 116 1.54 24.59 -1.58
C LYS A 116 2.28 25.93 -1.64
N ASP A 117 2.58 26.53 -0.50
CA ASP A 117 3.24 27.83 -0.41
C ASP A 117 4.67 27.71 -0.93
N THR A 118 5.42 26.71 -0.48
CA THR A 118 6.75 26.41 -1.02
C THR A 118 6.68 26.15 -2.51
N TYR A 119 5.78 25.27 -2.96
CA TYR A 119 5.67 24.90 -4.38
C TYR A 119 5.44 26.11 -5.29
N SER A 120 4.60 27.07 -4.88
CA SER A 120 4.32 28.28 -5.65
C SER A 120 5.54 29.19 -5.85
N THR A 121 6.54 29.09 -4.96
CA THR A 121 7.78 29.88 -5.03
C THR A 121 8.94 29.16 -5.73
N ILE A 122 8.78 27.87 -6.07
CA ILE A 122 9.81 27.10 -6.76
C ILE A 122 9.99 27.66 -8.18
N LYS A 123 11.17 28.22 -8.44
CA LYS A 123 11.59 28.55 -9.81
C LYS A 123 11.79 27.25 -10.57
N LYS A 124 10.99 27.04 -11.62
CA LYS A 124 11.19 25.92 -12.54
C LYS A 124 12.56 26.08 -13.19
N GLY A 125 13.46 25.12 -12.94
CA GLY A 125 14.76 25.09 -13.61
C GLY A 125 14.58 25.00 -15.12
N LYS A 126 15.55 25.52 -15.88
CA LYS A 126 15.61 25.25 -17.32
C LYS A 126 15.88 23.75 -17.50
N LEU A 127 15.02 23.07 -18.26
CA LEU A 127 15.35 21.72 -18.71
C LEU A 127 16.60 21.78 -19.61
N PRO A 128 17.48 20.76 -19.57
CA PRO A 128 18.52 20.63 -20.58
C PRO A 128 17.88 20.53 -21.97
N ASN A 129 18.56 21.07 -22.98
CA ASN A 129 17.99 21.23 -24.33
C ASN A 129 17.58 19.91 -25.00
N ASP A 130 18.20 18.80 -24.59
CA ASP A 130 17.94 17.48 -25.16
C ASP A 130 16.73 16.77 -24.54
N PHE A 131 16.03 17.43 -23.60
CA PHE A 131 14.90 16.86 -22.87
C PHE A 131 13.62 17.70 -23.05
N ILE A 132 12.50 17.01 -23.15
CA ILE A 132 11.16 17.60 -23.20
C ILE A 132 10.30 17.02 -22.09
N VAL A 133 9.55 17.88 -21.39
CA VAL A 133 8.49 17.43 -20.48
C VAL A 133 7.19 17.37 -21.27
N LYS A 134 6.57 16.20 -21.29
CA LYS A 134 5.25 15.98 -21.89
C LYS A 134 4.31 15.37 -20.86
N ARG A 135 3.02 15.67 -21.00
CA ARG A 135 1.98 14.94 -20.29
C ARG A 135 1.95 13.51 -20.85
N ILE A 136 1.87 12.51 -19.99
CA ILE A 136 1.67 11.12 -20.41
C ILE A 136 0.30 11.02 -21.09
N ASP A 137 0.28 10.38 -22.25
CA ASP A 137 -0.92 10.04 -23.02
C ASP A 137 -0.87 8.55 -23.42
N GLU A 138 -1.94 8.07 -24.07
CA GLU A 138 -2.06 6.68 -24.52
C GLU A 138 -0.89 6.26 -25.40
N LYS A 139 -0.49 7.12 -26.35
CA LYS A 139 0.61 6.85 -27.27
C LYS A 139 1.92 6.61 -26.51
N ILE A 140 2.24 7.47 -25.54
CA ILE A 140 3.44 7.34 -24.70
C ILE A 140 3.41 6.02 -23.91
N ILE A 141 2.24 5.60 -23.42
CA ILE A 141 2.11 4.33 -22.68
C ILE A 141 2.32 3.14 -23.63
N THR A 142 1.62 3.10 -24.77
CA THR A 142 1.70 1.99 -25.72
C THR A 142 3.08 1.83 -26.36
N GLU A 143 3.79 2.94 -26.61
CA GLU A 143 5.14 2.94 -27.17
C GLU A 143 6.23 2.73 -26.09
N SER A 144 5.86 2.67 -24.82
CA SER A 144 6.80 2.49 -23.71
C SER A 144 7.28 1.05 -23.61
N LEU A 145 8.60 0.88 -23.46
CA LEU A 145 9.19 -0.42 -23.11
C LEU A 145 8.84 -0.84 -21.66
N GLU A 146 8.50 0.12 -20.80
CA GLU A 146 8.20 -0.08 -19.38
C GLU A 146 6.72 -0.43 -19.11
N PHE A 147 5.80 -0.05 -20.00
CA PHE A 147 4.36 -0.33 -19.88
C PHE A 147 3.92 -1.40 -20.91
N ASN A 148 4.59 -2.54 -20.89
CA ASN A 148 4.28 -3.67 -21.75
C ASN A 148 3.15 -4.56 -21.16
N GLU A 149 2.71 -5.59 -21.90
CA GLU A 149 1.58 -6.45 -21.46
C GLU A 149 1.80 -7.20 -20.13
N SER A 150 3.05 -7.29 -19.65
CA SER A 150 3.35 -7.91 -18.36
C SER A 150 3.23 -6.94 -17.18
N TYR A 151 3.09 -5.65 -17.44
CA TYR A 151 2.75 -4.61 -16.46
C TYR A 151 1.26 -4.64 -16.14
#